data_AF-A0A7M1B853-F1
#
_entry.id   AF-A0A7M1B853-F1
#
_cell.length_a   1.000
_cell.length_b   1.000
_cell.length_c   1.000
_cell.angle_alpha   90.00
_cell.angle_beta   90.00
_cell.angle_gamma   90.00
#
_symmetry.space_group_name_H-M   'P 1'
#
loop_
_entity.id
_entity.type
_entity.pdbx_description
1 polymer ?
#
loop_
_entity_poly.entity_id
_entity_poly.type
_entity_poly.pdbx_seq_one_letter_code
_entity_poly.pdbx_strand_id
1 'polypeptide(L)'
;MQKLHFAIKTSLALVLAYIIPFAMGWSQANTAVITIILIASAGNVSDSVTKGAIRVLGTVLGSIIGLGLIALFPQERMFYLISLSIVLMILIYLYYTYQGDSTVFMLSAMTIMMMFVNGPENAFLYGIDKTYMTIFGILIYTFIGIFLWPNKAKPGTINDAPKGRMFIWLDPEYFKATLQLMCVYWFSVAFWIYFNPPAGFLVVTLATLIGLLTMFSPLKPTILMILFTAGFSFSTLMYVAVLPHLIYGWELALFVFMYGFIGFYFIKPQISIFFLLGLFVLNITNEMHYNFDTFLLTLLIFYMFLIILMFFHNFPFSARPEHLFGLMKERFVKHTQALQEIQKKENKNFLDRLREQHHATQLKQTVQKMQIWHKKIDTSYFHKNSSESLLAFAQNCMAYIKQETTLQNCYNSMNTIDWNNLKMAKF
;
A
#
# COMPACT_ATOMS: atom_id res chain seq x y z
N MET A 1 -1.26 29.45 1.60
CA MET A 1 -0.47 29.41 2.85
C MET A 1 -0.29 28.00 3.42
N GLN A 2 -1.34 27.25 3.76
CA GLN A 2 -1.19 25.93 4.40
C GLN A 2 -0.34 24.92 3.59
N LYS A 3 -0.55 24.84 2.27
CA LYS A 3 0.25 23.96 1.39
C LYS A 3 1.73 24.35 1.35
N LEU A 4 2.02 25.65 1.35
CA LEU A 4 3.39 26.18 1.37
C LEU A 4 4.09 25.81 2.69
N HIS A 5 3.45 26.09 3.83
CA HIS A 5 4.01 25.73 5.14
C HIS A 5 4.23 24.22 5.26
N PHE A 6 3.30 23.40 4.77
CA PHE A 6 3.46 21.96 4.74
C PHE A 6 4.68 21.53 3.93
N ALA A 7 4.82 22.02 2.69
CA ALA A 7 5.94 21.67 1.82
C ALA A 7 7.30 22.10 2.39
N ILE A 8 7.40 23.28 3.00
CA ILE A 8 8.65 23.74 3.64
C ILE A 8 9.01 22.82 4.82
N LYS A 9 8.05 22.53 5.71
CA LYS A 9 8.28 21.66 6.87
C LYS A 9 8.75 20.27 6.48
N THR A 10 8.04 19.64 5.55
CA THR A 10 8.35 18.27 5.12
C THR A 10 9.70 18.21 4.43
N SER A 11 10.02 19.20 3.59
CA SER A 11 11.31 19.27 2.90
C SER A 11 12.47 19.49 3.87
N LEU A 12 12.29 20.35 4.88
CA LEU A 12 13.27 20.54 5.95
C LEU A 12 13.45 19.26 6.78
N ALA A 13 12.39 18.48 6.99
CA ALA A 13 12.48 17.17 7.63
C ALA A 13 13.31 16.17 6.80
N LEU A 14 13.14 16.15 5.48
CA LEU A 14 13.96 15.32 4.59
C LEU A 14 15.44 15.72 4.64
N VAL A 15 15.73 17.02 4.67
CA VAL A 15 17.12 17.51 4.80
C VAL A 15 17.75 17.01 6.10
N LEU A 16 17.09 17.22 7.24
CA LEU A 16 17.64 16.77 8.53
C LEU A 16 17.82 15.25 8.58
N ALA A 17 16.92 14.49 7.93
CA ALA A 17 16.99 13.04 7.89
C ALA A 17 18.11 12.48 6.99
N TYR A 18 18.71 13.29 6.11
CA TYR A 18 19.94 12.92 5.39
C TYR A 18 21.18 13.48 6.09
N ILE A 19 21.17 14.77 6.43
CA ILE A 19 22.36 15.47 6.93
C ILE A 19 22.80 14.96 8.31
N ILE A 20 21.87 14.73 9.24
CA ILE A 20 22.24 14.28 10.60
C ILE A 20 22.83 12.86 10.56
N PRO A 21 22.22 11.86 9.92
CA PRO A 21 22.83 10.54 9.79
C PRO A 21 24.19 10.57 9.10
N PHE A 22 24.36 11.35 8.02
CA PHE A 22 25.64 11.47 7.34
C PHE A 22 26.72 12.12 8.20
N ALA A 23 26.37 13.20 8.91
CA ALA A 23 27.30 13.86 9.84
C ALA A 23 27.73 12.94 10.99
N MET A 24 26.86 12.03 11.42
CA MET A 24 27.15 11.06 12.50
C MET A 24 27.70 9.71 11.98
N GLY A 25 27.85 9.54 10.66
CA GLY A 25 28.31 8.29 10.05
C GLY A 25 27.33 7.12 10.18
N TRP A 26 26.04 7.39 10.39
CA TRP A 26 25.02 6.36 10.52
C TRP A 26 24.62 5.76 9.17
N SER A 27 24.35 4.45 9.15
CA SER A 27 23.89 3.70 7.99
C SER A 27 22.39 3.94 7.71
N GLN A 28 21.90 3.56 6.53
CA GLN A 28 20.44 3.47 6.26
C GLN A 28 19.63 4.78 6.37
N ALA A 29 20.23 5.95 6.12
CA ALA A 29 19.52 7.25 6.11
C ALA A 29 18.26 7.27 5.22
N ASN A 30 18.28 6.53 4.11
CA ASN A 30 17.13 6.34 3.22
C ASN A 30 15.87 5.83 3.95
N THR A 31 16.01 5.03 5.01
CA THR A 31 14.89 4.53 5.80
C THR A 31 14.17 5.64 6.57
N ALA A 32 14.93 6.59 7.14
CA ALA A 32 14.37 7.75 7.85
C ALA A 32 13.58 8.64 6.86
N VAL A 33 14.15 8.88 5.68
CA VAL A 33 13.58 9.70 4.61
C VAL A 33 12.28 9.07 4.07
N ILE A 34 12.27 7.77 3.76
CA ILE A 34 11.05 7.05 3.32
C ILE A 34 9.96 7.13 4.40
N THR A 35 10.34 7.06 5.67
CA THR A 35 9.41 7.20 6.80
C THR A 35 8.73 8.56 6.82
N ILE A 36 9.51 9.63 6.64
CA ILE A 36 8.98 11.00 6.54
C ILE A 36 8.05 11.14 5.34
N ILE A 37 8.46 10.66 4.16
CA ILE A 37 7.64 10.73 2.93
C ILE A 37 6.28 10.07 3.14
N LEU A 38 6.27 8.85 3.69
CA LEU A 38 5.04 8.08 3.88
C LEU A 38 4.12 8.72 4.92
N ILE A 39 4.64 9.23 6.05
CA ILE A 39 3.84 9.92 7.05
C ILE A 39 3.27 11.23 6.48
N ALA A 40 4.08 12.02 5.78
CA ALA A 40 3.66 13.28 5.17
C ALA A 40 2.58 13.06 4.11
N SER A 41 2.70 12.00 3.32
CA SER A 41 1.72 11.68 2.27
C SER A 41 0.38 11.13 2.78
N ALA A 42 0.35 10.57 3.99
CA ALA A 42 -0.83 10.00 4.62
C ALA A 42 -1.80 11.06 5.19
N GLY A 43 -1.61 12.34 4.86
CA GLY A 43 -2.57 13.42 5.10
C GLY A 43 -2.30 14.24 6.36
N ASN A 44 -2.98 13.91 7.46
CA ASN A 44 -3.02 14.79 8.63
C ASN A 44 -1.78 14.62 9.53
N VAL A 45 -1.11 15.74 9.82
CA VAL A 45 0.03 15.83 10.75
C VAL A 45 -0.37 15.46 12.19
N SER A 46 -1.62 15.69 12.60
CA SER A 46 -2.11 15.31 13.93
C SER A 46 -2.04 13.80 14.20
N ASP A 47 -2.16 12.99 13.14
CA ASP A 47 -2.13 11.54 13.24
C ASP A 47 -0.71 10.99 13.05
N SER A 48 0.29 11.86 12.88
CA SER A 48 1.66 11.44 12.54
C SER A 48 2.31 10.62 13.65
N VAL A 49 1.98 10.91 14.91
CA VAL A 49 2.53 10.19 16.08
C VAL A 49 1.98 8.77 16.13
N THR A 50 0.65 8.61 16.05
CA THR A 50 0.01 7.29 16.04
C THR A 50 0.46 6.48 14.82
N LYS A 51 0.50 7.08 13.63
CA LYS A 51 1.02 6.43 12.42
C LYS A 51 2.49 6.07 12.56
N GLY A 52 3.30 6.96 13.14
CA GLY A 52 4.70 6.71 13.44
C GLY A 52 4.89 5.50 14.35
N ALA A 53 4.14 5.41 15.45
CA ALA A 53 4.20 4.29 16.38
C ALA A 53 3.87 2.95 15.70
N ILE A 54 2.87 2.92 14.82
CA ILE A 54 2.51 1.72 14.04
C ILE A 54 3.66 1.29 13.13
N ARG A 55 4.42 2.23 12.55
CA ARG A 55 5.60 1.90 11.75
C ARG A 55 6.71 1.27 12.57
N VAL A 56 7.00 1.82 13.75
CA VAL A 56 8.01 1.26 14.67
C VAL A 56 7.60 -0.16 15.09
N LEU A 57 6.33 -0.37 15.44
CA LEU A 57 5.82 -1.71 15.75
C LEU A 57 6.02 -2.67 14.58
N GLY A 58 5.73 -2.26 13.35
CA GLY A 58 5.93 -3.09 12.16
C GLY A 58 7.40 -3.45 11.92
N THR A 59 8.32 -2.50 12.07
CA THR A 59 9.76 -2.75 11.91
C THR A 59 10.32 -3.64 13.02
N VAL A 60 9.86 -3.49 14.25
CA VAL A 60 10.30 -4.32 15.39
C VAL A 60 9.76 -5.74 15.24
N LEU A 61 8.47 -5.90 14.97
CA LEU A 61 7.86 -7.22 14.74
C LEU A 61 8.51 -7.94 13.55
N GLY A 62 8.71 -7.23 12.44
CA GLY A 62 9.41 -7.76 11.28
C GLY A 62 10.86 -8.15 11.60
N SER A 63 11.58 -7.36 12.40
CA SER A 63 12.95 -7.68 12.81
C SER A 63 13.02 -8.94 13.67
N ILE A 64 12.12 -9.07 14.66
CA ILE A 64 12.08 -10.25 15.54
C ILE A 64 11.78 -11.51 14.74
N ILE A 65 10.75 -11.47 13.89
CA ILE A 65 10.35 -12.62 13.07
C ILE A 65 11.44 -12.94 12.03
N GLY A 66 12.00 -11.92 11.38
CA GLY A 66 13.05 -12.07 10.37
C GLY A 66 14.31 -12.71 10.95
N LEU A 67 14.76 -12.25 12.12
CA LEU A 67 15.88 -12.86 12.84
C LEU A 67 15.57 -14.29 13.26
N GLY A 68 14.36 -14.56 13.75
CA GLY A 68 13.93 -15.92 14.08
C GLY A 68 14.00 -16.86 12.88
N LEU A 69 13.51 -16.42 11.70
CA LEU A 69 13.57 -17.23 10.48
C LEU A 69 15.01 -17.47 10.01
N ILE A 70 15.88 -16.45 10.06
CA ILE A 70 17.29 -16.56 9.68
C ILE A 70 18.04 -17.49 10.64
N ALA A 71 17.74 -17.43 11.95
CA ALA A 71 18.35 -18.28 12.96
C ALA A 71 17.91 -19.75 12.84
N LEU A 72 16.65 -20.02 12.44
CA LEU A 72 16.13 -21.37 12.25
C LEU A 72 16.63 -22.03 10.95
N PHE A 73 16.82 -21.25 9.88
CA PHE A 73 17.22 -21.76 8.57
C PHE A 73 18.44 -21.02 7.99
N PRO A 74 19.60 -21.02 8.68
CA PRO A 74 20.77 -20.25 8.22
C PRO A 74 21.43 -20.83 6.96
N GLN A 75 21.35 -22.16 6.76
CA GLN A 75 22.06 -22.86 5.68
C GLN A 75 21.14 -23.28 4.52
N GLU A 76 19.87 -23.56 4.81
CA GLU A 76 18.93 -24.13 3.83
C GLU A 76 17.99 -23.08 3.23
N ARG A 77 18.40 -22.52 2.09
CA ARG A 77 17.68 -21.45 1.38
C ARG A 77 16.23 -21.80 1.05
N MET A 78 15.93 -23.03 0.64
CA MET A 78 14.56 -23.39 0.23
C MET A 78 13.61 -23.49 1.43
N PHE A 79 14.04 -24.07 2.56
CA PHE A 79 13.23 -24.10 3.78
C PHE A 79 12.97 -22.70 4.33
N TYR A 80 13.95 -21.79 4.22
CA TYR A 80 13.76 -20.39 4.54
C TYR A 80 12.67 -19.75 3.67
N LEU A 81 12.74 -19.91 2.34
CA LEU A 81 11.78 -19.31 1.40
C LEU A 81 10.34 -19.84 1.57
N ILE A 82 10.18 -21.13 1.88
CA ILE A 82 8.89 -21.74 2.18
C ILE A 82 8.34 -21.17 3.50
N SER A 83 9.15 -21.16 4.56
CA SER A 83 8.75 -20.62 5.87
C SER A 83 8.39 -19.14 5.79
N LEU A 84 9.20 -18.36 5.05
CA LEU A 84 8.92 -16.97 4.72
C LEU A 84 7.57 -16.83 4.01
N SER A 85 7.28 -17.68 3.01
CA SER A 85 6.01 -17.62 2.29
C SER A 85 4.79 -17.83 3.20
N ILE A 86 4.89 -18.71 4.20
CA ILE A 86 3.82 -18.96 5.18
C ILE A 86 3.60 -17.72 6.05
N VAL A 87 4.68 -17.13 6.57
CA VAL A 87 4.60 -15.91 7.38
C VAL A 87 4.03 -14.75 6.55
N LEU A 88 4.48 -14.59 5.31
CA LEU A 88 3.98 -13.56 4.41
C LEU A 88 2.51 -13.74 4.08
N MET A 89 2.06 -14.97 3.84
CA MET A 89 0.65 -15.27 3.62
C MET A 89 -0.21 -14.78 4.79
N ILE A 90 0.24 -15.04 6.02
CA ILE A 90 -0.45 -14.58 7.25
C ILE A 90 -0.45 -13.04 7.32
N LEU A 91 0.70 -12.40 7.14
CA LEU A 91 0.82 -10.93 7.20
C LEU A 91 -0.01 -10.23 6.11
N ILE A 92 -0.02 -10.76 4.89
CA ILE A 92 -0.79 -10.23 3.76
C ILE A 92 -2.30 -10.40 4.01
N TYR A 93 -2.71 -11.56 4.53
CA TYR A 93 -4.12 -11.76 4.88
C TYR A 93 -4.56 -10.82 6.01
N LEU A 94 -3.73 -10.63 7.04
CA LEU A 94 -4.00 -9.67 8.12
C LEU A 94 -4.02 -8.22 7.61
N TYR A 95 -3.15 -7.87 6.67
CA TYR A 95 -3.12 -6.56 6.03
C TYR A 95 -4.46 -6.20 5.38
N TYR A 96 -5.07 -7.14 4.65
CA TYR A 96 -6.37 -6.90 4.02
C TYR A 96 -7.56 -7.01 4.97
N THR A 97 -7.45 -7.84 6.01
CA THR A 97 -8.51 -8.09 6.98
C THR A 97 -8.67 -6.97 8.00
N TYR A 98 -7.58 -6.26 8.31
CA TYR A 98 -7.53 -5.21 9.30
C TYR A 98 -8.12 -3.90 8.76
N GLN A 99 -9.12 -3.34 9.46
CA GLN A 99 -9.79 -2.09 9.06
C GLN A 99 -9.06 -0.82 9.52
N GLY A 100 -8.09 -0.95 10.43
CA GLY A 100 -7.28 0.18 10.89
C GLY A 100 -6.13 0.49 9.94
N ASP A 101 -5.08 1.12 10.47
CA ASP A 101 -3.84 1.35 9.73
C ASP A 101 -3.06 0.03 9.57
N SER A 102 -3.16 -0.58 8.39
CA SER A 102 -2.53 -1.86 8.06
C SER A 102 -1.02 -1.77 7.79
N THR A 103 -0.41 -0.58 7.91
CA THR A 103 1.03 -0.38 7.66
C THR A 103 1.93 -1.25 8.53
N VAL A 104 1.48 -1.67 9.73
CA VAL A 104 2.24 -2.59 10.59
C VAL A 104 2.57 -3.90 9.87
N PHE A 105 1.59 -4.51 9.19
CA PHE A 105 1.77 -5.80 8.52
C PHE A 105 2.63 -5.68 7.27
N MET A 106 2.44 -4.59 6.51
CA MET A 106 3.27 -4.27 5.35
C MET A 106 4.73 -4.05 5.74
N LEU A 107 4.99 -3.29 6.81
CA LEU A 107 6.35 -3.00 7.27
C LEU A 107 7.01 -4.22 7.92
N SER A 108 6.25 -5.06 8.61
CA SER A 108 6.74 -6.37 9.07
C SER A 108 7.20 -7.22 7.88
N ALA A 109 6.37 -7.38 6.85
CA ALA A 109 6.71 -8.14 5.65
C ALA A 109 7.93 -7.56 4.93
N MET A 110 7.98 -6.23 4.76
CA MET A 110 9.13 -5.53 4.16
C MET A 110 10.42 -5.74 4.95
N THR A 111 10.34 -5.71 6.28
CA THR A 111 11.51 -5.83 7.14
C THR A 111 12.07 -7.24 7.11
N ILE A 112 11.22 -8.26 7.20
CA ILE A 112 11.62 -9.67 7.09
C ILE A 112 12.34 -9.92 5.75
N MET A 113 11.74 -9.47 4.63
CA MET A 113 12.34 -9.65 3.30
C MET A 113 13.67 -8.90 3.14
N MET A 114 13.75 -7.65 3.59
CA MET A 114 14.98 -6.87 3.45
C MET A 114 16.10 -7.40 4.36
N MET A 115 15.79 -8.00 5.51
CA MET A 115 16.81 -8.69 6.33
C MET A 115 17.45 -9.85 5.58
N PHE A 116 16.65 -10.62 4.83
CA PHE A 116 17.17 -11.68 3.98
C PHE A 116 18.12 -11.15 2.89
N VAL A 117 17.79 -9.99 2.28
CA VAL A 117 18.66 -9.34 1.28
C VAL A 117 20.03 -8.98 1.85
N ASN A 118 20.11 -8.58 3.12
CA ASN A 118 21.35 -8.19 3.78
C ASN A 118 22.18 -9.38 4.28
N GLY A 119 21.66 -10.61 4.16
CA GLY A 119 22.34 -11.83 4.57
C GLY A 119 22.33 -12.08 6.09
N PRO A 120 22.66 -13.30 6.53
CA PRO A 120 22.55 -13.72 7.92
C PRO A 120 23.52 -12.99 8.87
N GLU A 121 24.72 -12.65 8.39
CA GLU A 121 25.76 -11.99 9.19
C GLU A 121 25.35 -10.57 9.62
N ASN A 122 24.75 -9.81 8.70
CA ASN A 122 24.38 -8.41 8.94
C ASN A 122 22.90 -8.25 9.30
N ALA A 123 22.10 -9.32 9.33
CA ALA A 123 20.66 -9.25 9.58
C ALA A 123 20.33 -8.55 10.90
N PHE A 124 21.06 -8.86 11.97
CA PHE A 124 20.84 -8.26 13.29
C PHE A 124 21.09 -6.75 13.29
N LEU A 125 22.26 -6.33 12.79
CA LEU A 125 22.61 -4.92 12.66
C LEU A 125 21.63 -4.18 11.76
N TYR A 126 21.25 -4.77 10.62
CA TYR A 126 20.25 -4.20 9.73
C TYR A 126 18.89 -3.99 10.42
N GLY A 127 18.44 -4.95 11.24
CA GLY A 127 17.19 -4.82 12.01
C GLY A 127 17.23 -3.68 13.03
N ILE A 128 18.36 -3.53 13.73
CA ILE A 128 18.60 -2.42 14.66
C ILE A 128 18.61 -1.10 13.90
N ASP A 129 19.45 -0.98 12.86
CA ASP A 129 19.61 0.24 12.07
C ASP A 129 18.28 0.69 11.47
N LYS A 130 17.48 -0.26 10.96
CA LYS A 130 16.17 0.04 10.39
C LYS A 130 15.18 0.52 11.44
N THR A 131 15.17 -0.09 12.62
CA THR A 131 14.31 0.33 13.74
C THR A 131 14.72 1.72 14.23
N TYR A 132 16.02 1.92 14.43
CA TYR A 132 16.62 3.18 14.84
C TYR A 132 16.29 4.31 13.87
N MET A 133 16.53 4.12 12.57
CA MET A 133 16.24 5.13 11.54
C MET A 133 14.76 5.42 11.37
N THR A 134 13.90 4.43 11.62
CA THR A 134 12.44 4.64 11.61
C THR A 134 12.01 5.55 12.76
N ILE A 135 12.50 5.28 13.98
CA ILE A 135 12.25 6.13 15.15
C ILE A 135 12.80 7.54 14.91
N PHE A 136 14.03 7.63 14.41
CA PHE A 136 14.70 8.90 14.14
C PHE A 136 13.93 9.76 13.13
N GLY A 137 13.47 9.18 12.02
CA GLY A 137 12.63 9.89 11.03
C GLY A 137 11.32 10.42 11.63
N ILE A 138 10.67 9.65 12.52
CA ILE A 138 9.46 10.08 13.23
C ILE A 138 9.76 11.25 14.18
N LEU A 139 10.88 11.17 14.92
CA LEU A 139 11.29 12.23 15.84
C LEU A 139 11.56 13.54 15.10
N ILE A 140 12.34 13.51 14.01
CA ILE A 140 12.59 14.70 13.18
C ILE A 140 11.28 15.30 12.67
N TYR A 141 10.41 14.46 12.09
CA TYR A 141 9.15 14.93 11.51
C TYR A 141 8.25 15.57 12.55
N THR A 142 8.16 14.94 13.73
CA THR A 142 7.35 15.42 14.85
C THR A 142 7.94 16.71 15.43
N PHE A 143 9.26 16.78 15.59
CA PHE A 143 9.97 17.96 16.09
C PHE A 143 9.71 19.19 15.22
N ILE A 144 9.87 19.06 13.90
CA ILE A 144 9.59 20.15 12.95
C ILE A 144 8.10 20.48 12.93
N GLY A 145 7.23 19.47 13.01
CA GLY A 145 5.78 19.65 13.04
C GLY A 145 5.29 20.46 14.24
N ILE A 146 5.92 20.29 15.40
CA ILE A 146 5.62 21.00 16.66
C ILE A 146 6.24 22.41 16.65
N PHE A 147 7.51 22.54 16.25
CA PHE A 147 8.24 23.80 16.40
C PHE A 147 7.96 24.80 15.27
N LEU A 148 7.86 24.32 14.03
CA LEU A 148 7.59 25.16 12.86
C LEU A 148 6.07 25.23 12.65
N TRP A 149 5.44 26.41 12.77
CA TRP A 149 3.98 26.65 12.58
C TRP A 149 3.05 25.56 13.14
N PRO A 150 2.97 25.35 14.46
CA PRO A 150 2.14 24.30 15.05
C PRO A 150 0.70 24.39 14.55
N ASN A 151 0.22 23.32 13.91
CA ASN A 151 -1.20 23.22 13.54
C ASN A 151 -1.95 22.79 14.81
N LYS A 152 -2.95 23.55 15.22
CA LYS A 152 -3.84 23.13 16.31
C LYS A 152 -4.48 21.80 15.90
N ALA A 153 -4.16 20.73 16.63
CA ALA A 153 -4.82 19.45 16.45
C ALA A 153 -6.32 19.69 16.57
N LYS A 154 -7.10 19.32 15.54
CA LYS A 154 -8.54 19.22 15.73
C LYS A 154 -8.73 18.14 16.80
N PRO A 155 -9.40 18.42 17.93
CA PRO A 155 -9.65 17.39 18.92
C PRO A 155 -10.33 16.23 18.20
N GLY A 156 -9.75 15.04 18.33
CA GLY A 156 -10.26 13.82 17.71
C GLY A 156 -11.74 13.75 18.01
N THR A 157 -12.57 13.86 16.98
CA THR A 157 -14.00 13.71 17.19
C THR A 157 -14.22 12.26 17.58
N ILE A 158 -15.26 11.98 18.38
CA ILE A 158 -15.67 10.62 18.77
C ILE A 158 -15.98 9.72 17.53
N ASN A 159 -15.88 10.27 16.32
CA ASN A 159 -15.96 9.60 15.03
C ASN A 159 -14.61 9.01 14.53
N ASP A 160 -13.46 9.33 15.14
CA ASP A 160 -12.13 8.89 14.71
C ASP A 160 -11.69 7.54 15.34
N ALA A 161 -12.44 7.04 16.33
CA ALA A 161 -12.32 5.65 16.76
C ALA A 161 -12.92 4.74 15.67
N PRO A 162 -12.30 3.59 15.33
CA PRO A 162 -12.90 2.65 14.38
C PRO A 162 -14.25 2.20 14.92
N LYS A 163 -15.34 2.78 14.39
CA LYS A 163 -16.72 2.39 14.69
C LYS A 163 -17.00 1.03 14.05
N GLY A 164 -16.48 -0.06 14.64
CA GLY A 164 -16.66 -1.42 14.14
C GLY A 164 -15.69 -2.45 14.73
N ARG A 165 -15.79 -3.70 14.25
CA ARG A 165 -14.79 -4.74 14.51
C ARG A 165 -13.49 -4.40 13.77
N MET A 166 -12.35 -4.45 14.47
CA MET A 166 -11.04 -4.19 13.87
C MET A 166 -10.64 -5.16 12.74
N PHE A 167 -11.22 -6.37 12.72
CA PHE A 167 -10.91 -7.42 11.74
C PHE A 167 -12.19 -7.97 11.09
N ILE A 168 -12.16 -8.12 9.76
CA ILE A 168 -13.22 -8.74 8.95
C ILE A 168 -12.80 -10.13 8.48
N TRP A 169 -12.95 -11.11 9.36
CA TRP A 169 -12.54 -12.47 9.03
C TRP A 169 -13.32 -13.07 7.86
N LEU A 170 -12.60 -13.82 7.01
CA LEU A 170 -13.13 -14.73 5.99
C LEU A 170 -13.87 -14.05 4.82
N ASP A 171 -13.50 -12.83 4.44
CA ASP A 171 -13.95 -12.29 3.13
C ASP A 171 -13.23 -13.04 2.00
N PRO A 172 -13.95 -13.68 1.06
CA PRO A 172 -13.33 -14.38 -0.05
C PRO A 172 -12.49 -13.47 -0.97
N GLU A 173 -12.74 -12.15 -0.97
CA GLU A 173 -11.88 -11.21 -1.72
C GLU A 173 -10.47 -11.13 -1.14
N TYR A 174 -10.35 -11.02 0.19
CA TYR A 174 -9.06 -10.95 0.86
C TYR A 174 -8.27 -12.25 0.67
N PHE A 175 -8.96 -13.39 0.70
CA PHE A 175 -8.34 -14.68 0.39
C PHE A 175 -7.82 -14.74 -1.05
N LYS A 176 -8.62 -14.31 -2.03
CA LYS A 176 -8.21 -14.27 -3.45
C LYS A 176 -7.01 -13.36 -3.67
N ALA A 177 -7.01 -12.15 -3.10
CA ALA A 177 -5.89 -11.23 -3.21
C ALA A 177 -4.62 -11.74 -2.53
N THR A 178 -4.76 -12.40 -1.38
CA THR A 178 -3.65 -13.06 -0.70
C THR A 178 -3.06 -14.17 -1.58
N LEU A 179 -3.91 -15.02 -2.17
CA LEU A 179 -3.47 -16.10 -3.05
C LEU A 179 -2.81 -15.57 -4.33
N GLN A 180 -3.37 -14.53 -4.94
CA GLN A 180 -2.78 -13.85 -6.10
C GLN A 180 -1.38 -13.29 -5.77
N LEU A 181 -1.21 -12.66 -4.60
CA LEU A 181 0.11 -12.21 -4.17
C LEU A 181 1.08 -13.35 -3.83
N MET A 182 0.58 -14.49 -3.35
CA MET A 182 1.42 -15.68 -3.21
C MET A 182 1.90 -16.22 -4.55
N CYS A 183 1.07 -16.17 -5.60
CA CYS A 183 1.49 -16.49 -6.95
C CYS A 183 2.56 -15.50 -7.44
N VAL A 184 2.38 -14.19 -7.21
CA VAL A 184 3.39 -13.15 -7.55
C VAL A 184 4.70 -13.42 -6.82
N TYR A 185 4.65 -13.72 -5.52
CA TYR A 185 5.83 -14.04 -4.71
C TYR A 185 6.59 -15.24 -5.28
N TRP A 186 5.93 -16.39 -5.44
CA TRP A 186 6.58 -17.60 -5.92
C TRP A 186 7.07 -17.49 -7.37
N PHE A 187 6.33 -16.80 -8.23
CA PHE A 187 6.79 -16.50 -9.58
C PHE A 187 8.05 -15.63 -9.55
N SER A 188 8.06 -14.59 -8.72
CA SER A 188 9.23 -13.71 -8.57
C SER A 188 10.43 -14.46 -7.98
N VAL A 189 10.20 -15.35 -7.01
CA VAL A 189 11.25 -16.23 -6.44
C VAL A 189 11.81 -17.17 -7.49
N ALA A 190 10.95 -17.81 -8.30
CA ALA A 190 11.39 -18.66 -9.40
C ALA A 190 12.19 -17.85 -10.43
N PHE A 191 11.69 -16.67 -10.82
CA PHE A 191 12.40 -15.75 -11.70
C PHE A 191 13.79 -15.40 -11.15
N TRP A 192 13.88 -15.11 -9.84
CA TRP A 192 15.15 -14.85 -9.19
C TRP A 192 16.09 -16.07 -9.19
N ILE A 193 15.60 -17.26 -8.88
CA ILE A 193 16.42 -18.49 -8.82
C ILE A 193 16.96 -18.87 -10.20
N TYR A 194 16.13 -18.79 -11.25
CA TYR A 194 16.50 -19.27 -12.58
C TYR A 194 17.22 -18.22 -13.44
N PHE A 195 16.84 -16.94 -13.34
CA PHE A 195 17.40 -15.89 -14.19
C PHE A 195 18.42 -15.02 -13.46
N ASN A 196 18.47 -15.06 -12.12
CA ASN A 196 19.34 -14.25 -11.27
C ASN A 196 19.48 -12.79 -11.77
N PRO A 197 18.38 -12.00 -11.76
CA PRO A 197 18.43 -10.62 -12.21
C PRO A 197 19.47 -9.83 -11.39
N PRO A 198 20.00 -8.72 -11.91
CA PRO A 198 21.12 -7.98 -11.32
C PRO A 198 20.91 -7.45 -9.88
N ALA A 199 19.70 -7.58 -9.32
CA ALA A 199 19.35 -7.21 -7.95
C ALA A 199 18.92 -8.36 -7.06
N GLY A 200 19.00 -9.59 -7.57
CA GLY A 200 18.65 -10.79 -6.86
C GLY A 200 17.24 -10.74 -6.24
N PHE A 201 17.19 -10.93 -4.93
CA PHE A 201 15.94 -11.02 -4.16
C PHE A 201 15.20 -9.67 -3.99
N LEU A 202 15.85 -8.54 -4.28
CA LEU A 202 15.20 -7.23 -4.16
C LEU A 202 14.00 -7.10 -5.12
N VAL A 203 14.06 -7.74 -6.29
CA VAL A 203 12.93 -7.81 -7.25
C VAL A 203 11.71 -8.48 -6.62
N VAL A 204 11.92 -9.59 -5.89
CA VAL A 204 10.88 -10.32 -5.16
C VAL A 204 10.27 -9.43 -4.06
N THR A 205 11.13 -8.71 -3.34
CA THR A 205 10.72 -7.83 -2.25
C THR A 205 9.84 -6.69 -2.77
N LEU A 206 10.23 -6.04 -3.86
CA LEU A 206 9.46 -4.93 -4.44
C LEU A 206 8.16 -5.42 -5.09
N ALA A 207 8.18 -6.55 -5.81
CA ALA A 207 6.99 -7.13 -6.43
C ALA A 207 5.91 -7.43 -5.39
N THR A 208 6.27 -8.04 -4.27
CA THR A 208 5.30 -8.38 -3.21
C THR A 208 4.78 -7.17 -2.45
N LEU A 209 5.66 -6.22 -2.08
CA LEU A 209 5.26 -5.03 -1.31
C LEU A 209 4.40 -4.06 -2.12
N ILE A 210 4.81 -3.77 -3.35
CA ILE A 210 4.00 -2.91 -4.23
C ILE A 210 2.74 -3.66 -4.67
N GLY A 211 2.81 -4.98 -4.86
CA GLY A 211 1.63 -5.83 -5.04
C GLY A 211 0.62 -5.66 -3.90
N LEU A 212 1.06 -5.71 -2.65
CA LEU A 212 0.22 -5.49 -1.46
C LEU A 212 -0.55 -4.17 -1.49
N LEU A 213 0.11 -3.10 -1.97
CA LEU A 213 -0.50 -1.77 -2.07
C LEU A 213 -1.47 -1.63 -3.26
N THR A 214 -1.33 -2.44 -4.31
CA THR A 214 -2.03 -2.22 -5.58
C THR A 214 -3.28 -3.07 -5.79
N MET A 215 -3.39 -4.26 -5.16
CA MET A 215 -4.48 -5.23 -5.45
C MET A 215 -5.91 -4.71 -5.22
N PHE A 216 -6.13 -3.86 -4.22
CA PHE A 216 -7.44 -3.22 -3.97
C PHE A 216 -7.43 -1.71 -4.21
N SER A 217 -6.31 -1.18 -4.68
CA SER A 217 -6.17 0.24 -4.98
C SER A 217 -6.71 0.56 -6.37
N PRO A 218 -7.22 1.79 -6.61
CA PRO A 218 -7.46 2.28 -7.97
C PRO A 218 -6.20 2.34 -8.84
N LEU A 219 -5.01 2.21 -8.25
CA LEU A 219 -3.74 2.31 -8.96
C LEU A 219 -3.44 1.02 -9.73
N LYS A 220 -3.86 0.98 -10.99
CA LYS A 220 -3.45 -0.06 -11.94
C LYS A 220 -1.91 -0.03 -12.10
N PRO A 221 -1.24 -1.17 -12.28
CA PRO A 221 0.20 -1.22 -12.54
C PRO A 221 0.64 -0.32 -13.72
N THR A 222 -0.21 -0.13 -14.72
CA THR A 222 0.04 0.76 -15.87
C THR A 222 0.16 2.23 -15.47
N ILE A 223 -0.71 2.72 -14.57
CA ILE A 223 -0.63 4.09 -14.04
C ILE A 223 0.65 4.22 -13.22
N LEU A 224 1.00 3.18 -12.46
CA LEU A 224 2.19 3.19 -11.63
C LEU A 224 3.47 3.28 -12.45
N MET A 225 3.54 2.59 -13.60
CA MET A 225 4.65 2.76 -14.54
C MET A 225 4.79 4.21 -15.01
N ILE A 226 3.70 4.85 -15.43
CA ILE A 226 3.72 6.26 -15.87
C ILE A 226 4.22 7.17 -14.75
N LEU A 227 3.72 6.98 -13.52
CA LEU A 227 4.12 7.78 -12.37
C LEU A 227 5.60 7.59 -12.00
N PHE A 228 6.09 6.35 -12.03
CA PHE A 228 7.51 6.07 -11.79
C PHE A 228 8.38 6.62 -12.92
N THR A 229 8.00 6.48 -14.19
CA THR A 229 8.75 7.04 -15.31
C THR A 229 8.89 8.55 -15.20
N ALA A 230 7.82 9.26 -14.80
CA ALA A 230 7.89 10.70 -14.58
C ALA A 230 8.88 11.07 -13.45
N GLY A 231 8.81 10.37 -12.31
CA GLY A 231 9.73 10.58 -11.19
C GLY A 231 11.18 10.24 -11.55
N PHE A 232 11.41 9.10 -12.19
CA PHE A 232 12.73 8.61 -12.56
C PHE A 232 13.39 9.41 -13.67
N SER A 233 12.61 9.95 -14.61
CA SER A 233 13.15 10.87 -15.62
C SER A 233 13.74 12.12 -14.94
N PHE A 234 13.02 12.66 -13.96
CA PHE A 234 13.52 13.76 -13.15
C PHE A 234 14.74 13.36 -12.31
N SER A 235 14.71 12.20 -11.64
CA SER A 235 15.85 11.69 -10.88
C SER A 235 17.08 11.46 -11.76
N THR A 236 16.91 10.95 -12.99
CA THR A 236 18.01 10.74 -13.95
C THR A 236 18.66 12.06 -14.32
N LEU A 237 17.87 13.09 -14.62
CA LEU A 237 18.38 14.42 -14.92
C LEU A 237 19.16 14.99 -13.73
N MET A 238 18.65 14.83 -12.50
CA MET A 238 19.33 15.28 -11.29
C MET A 238 20.62 14.48 -10.99
N TYR A 239 20.62 13.17 -11.26
CA TYR A 239 21.77 12.29 -11.09
C TYR A 239 22.92 12.64 -12.01
N VAL A 240 22.65 12.97 -13.28
CA VAL A 240 23.70 13.30 -14.25
C VAL A 240 24.15 14.76 -14.12
N ALA A 241 23.21 15.70 -13.96
CA ALA A 241 23.52 17.12 -14.04
C ALA A 241 23.95 17.74 -12.69
N VAL A 242 23.33 17.33 -11.58
CA VAL A 242 23.47 18.05 -10.30
C VAL A 242 24.40 17.30 -9.35
N LEU A 243 24.11 16.04 -9.05
CA LEU A 243 24.81 15.29 -8.00
C LEU A 243 26.36 15.28 -8.14
N PRO A 244 26.97 15.06 -9.32
CA PRO A 244 28.43 15.03 -9.47
C PRO A 244 29.12 16.35 -9.13
N HIS A 245 28.37 17.46 -9.15
CA HIS A 245 28.89 18.80 -8.86
C HIS A 245 28.71 19.20 -7.39
N LEU A 246 28.05 18.38 -6.57
CA LEU A 246 27.88 18.66 -5.14
C LEU A 246 29.14 18.23 -4.38
N ILE A 247 29.81 19.19 -3.77
CA ILE A 247 31.04 18.99 -2.98
C ILE A 247 30.73 19.14 -1.49
N TYR A 248 29.85 20.07 -1.13
CA TYR A 248 29.58 20.41 0.26
C TYR A 248 28.23 19.88 0.75
N GLY A 249 28.16 19.53 2.04
CA GLY A 249 26.92 19.04 2.66
C GLY A 249 25.76 20.04 2.62
N TRP A 250 26.03 21.35 2.58
CA TRP A 250 24.96 22.36 2.43
C TRP A 250 24.37 22.40 1.02
N GLU A 251 25.16 22.07 -0.01
CA GLU A 251 24.68 21.96 -1.39
C GLU A 251 23.75 20.75 -1.52
N LEU A 252 24.12 19.64 -0.89
CA LEU A 252 23.24 18.47 -0.75
C LEU A 252 21.95 18.81 0.01
N ALA A 253 22.05 19.56 1.11
CA ALA A 253 20.88 20.00 1.87
C ALA A 253 19.94 20.86 1.00
N LEU A 254 20.48 21.78 0.21
CA LEU A 254 19.71 22.59 -0.72
C LEU A 254 19.06 21.73 -1.81
N PHE A 255 19.81 20.78 -2.37
CA PHE A 255 19.30 19.84 -3.37
C PHE A 255 18.12 19.02 -2.83
N VAL A 256 18.27 18.38 -1.66
CA VAL A 256 17.21 17.59 -1.01
C VAL A 256 16.01 18.47 -0.66
N PHE A 257 16.26 19.69 -0.17
CA PHE A 257 15.20 20.65 0.13
C PHE A 257 14.38 20.98 -1.12
N MET A 258 15.05 21.34 -2.22
CA MET A 258 14.38 21.71 -3.48
C MET A 258 13.65 20.52 -4.08
N TYR A 259 14.25 19.32 -4.07
CA TYR A 259 13.61 18.10 -4.54
C TYR A 259 12.33 17.79 -3.75
N GLY A 260 12.43 17.83 -2.41
CA GLY A 260 11.30 17.65 -1.50
C GLY A 260 10.21 18.70 -1.71
N PHE A 261 10.61 19.97 -1.85
CA PHE A 261 9.71 21.10 -1.99
C PHE A 261 8.93 20.99 -3.29
N ILE A 262 9.61 20.63 -4.39
CA ILE A 262 8.95 20.41 -5.68
C ILE A 262 7.88 19.31 -5.56
N GLY A 263 8.24 18.18 -4.94
CA GLY A 263 7.32 17.08 -4.71
C GLY A 263 6.08 17.50 -3.92
N PHE A 264 6.25 18.09 -2.74
CA PHE A 264 5.11 18.40 -1.87
C PHE A 264 4.33 19.66 -2.27
N TYR A 265 4.97 20.63 -2.93
CA TYR A 265 4.33 21.89 -3.29
C TYR A 265 3.62 21.83 -4.64
N PHE A 266 4.24 21.27 -5.69
CA PHE A 266 3.65 21.25 -7.03
C PHE A 266 2.81 20.00 -7.28
N ILE A 267 3.18 18.85 -6.69
CA ILE A 267 2.49 17.58 -6.93
C ILE A 267 1.40 17.37 -5.88
N LYS A 268 0.31 16.68 -6.26
CA LYS A 268 -0.73 16.28 -5.31
C LYS A 268 -0.15 15.28 -4.29
N PRO A 269 -0.49 15.37 -2.98
CA PRO A 269 0.11 14.52 -1.94
C PRO A 269 0.05 13.01 -2.24
N GLN A 270 -1.06 12.54 -2.82
CA GLN A 270 -1.27 11.14 -3.19
C GLN A 270 -0.29 10.63 -4.27
N ILE A 271 0.15 11.53 -5.17
CA ILE A 271 1.07 11.21 -6.28
C ILE A 271 2.51 11.54 -5.90
N SER A 272 2.70 12.51 -5.01
CA SER A 272 4.02 12.99 -4.56
C SER A 272 4.90 11.87 -4.01
N ILE A 273 4.32 10.81 -3.43
CA ILE A 273 5.08 9.64 -2.95
C ILE A 273 5.92 9.04 -4.07
N PHE A 274 5.34 8.82 -5.25
CA PHE A 274 6.02 8.16 -6.37
C PHE A 274 7.12 9.02 -6.96
N PHE A 275 6.94 10.34 -6.98
CA PHE A 275 7.99 11.29 -7.36
C PHE A 275 9.14 11.32 -6.33
N LEU A 276 8.81 11.34 -5.04
CA LEU A 276 9.78 11.39 -3.95
C LEU A 276 10.53 10.06 -3.74
N LEU A 277 9.93 8.92 -4.12
CA LEU A 277 10.64 7.65 -4.24
C LEU A 277 11.77 7.72 -5.29
N GLY A 278 11.78 8.71 -6.18
CA GLY A 278 12.94 9.00 -7.02
C GLY A 278 14.21 9.33 -6.22
N LEU A 279 14.11 9.91 -5.02
CA LEU A 279 15.26 10.10 -4.12
C LEU A 279 15.92 8.78 -3.71
N PHE A 280 15.14 7.71 -3.60
CA PHE A 280 15.67 6.38 -3.30
C PHE A 280 16.51 5.82 -4.46
N VAL A 281 16.12 6.12 -5.70
CA VAL A 281 16.87 5.70 -6.90
C VAL A 281 18.21 6.42 -7.01
N LEU A 282 18.29 7.67 -6.52
CA LEU A 282 19.56 8.40 -6.46
C LEU A 282 20.59 7.73 -5.55
N ASN A 283 20.14 6.83 -4.65
CA ASN A 283 20.95 6.09 -3.69
C ASN A 283 21.97 6.98 -2.95
N ILE A 284 21.46 8.08 -2.37
CA ILE A 284 22.32 9.04 -1.65
C ILE A 284 22.91 8.35 -0.43
N THR A 285 24.24 8.26 -0.39
CA THR A 285 25.05 7.70 0.70
C THR A 285 26.05 8.74 1.20
N ASN A 286 26.62 8.51 2.39
CA ASN A 286 27.60 9.44 2.98
C ASN A 286 28.84 9.57 2.08
N GLU A 287 29.33 8.44 1.57
CA GLU A 287 30.32 8.39 0.50
C GLU A 287 29.60 8.05 -0.81
N MET A 288 29.54 9.02 -1.72
CA MET A 288 28.87 8.86 -3.01
C MET A 288 29.82 8.30 -4.05
N HIS A 289 29.50 7.11 -4.57
CA HIS A 289 30.16 6.54 -5.75
C HIS A 289 29.27 6.73 -6.97
N TYR A 290 29.71 7.56 -7.91
CA TYR A 290 29.00 7.79 -9.17
C TYR A 290 29.28 6.66 -10.15
N ASN A 291 28.34 5.74 -10.25
CA ASN A 291 28.35 4.69 -11.24
C ASN A 291 27.00 4.67 -11.97
N PHE A 292 27.03 5.11 -13.23
CA PHE A 292 25.84 5.16 -14.08
C PHE A 292 25.24 3.77 -14.31
N ASP A 293 26.05 2.72 -14.31
CA ASP A 293 25.57 1.35 -14.45
C ASP A 293 24.74 0.95 -13.23
N THR A 294 25.22 1.21 -12.01
CA THR A 294 24.47 0.96 -10.78
C THR A 294 23.14 1.73 -10.76
N PHE A 295 23.15 2.97 -11.26
CA PHE A 295 21.94 3.78 -11.38
C PHE A 295 20.93 3.19 -12.39
N LEU A 296 21.38 2.82 -13.60
CA LEU A 296 20.53 2.18 -14.60
C LEU A 296 19.99 0.82 -14.14
N LEU A 297 20.82 0.02 -13.48
CA LEU A 297 20.40 -1.24 -12.87
C LEU A 297 19.30 -0.99 -11.83
N THR A 298 19.45 0.04 -11.00
CA THR A 298 18.40 0.43 -10.04
C THR A 298 17.09 0.77 -10.75
N LEU A 299 17.12 1.52 -11.85
CA LEU A 299 15.93 1.80 -12.66
C LEU A 299 15.32 0.53 -13.26
N LEU A 300 16.15 -0.36 -13.83
CA LEU A 300 15.72 -1.61 -14.42
C LEU A 300 14.97 -2.49 -13.41
N ILE A 301 15.43 -2.55 -12.15
CA ILE A 301 14.75 -3.27 -11.06
C ILE A 301 13.31 -2.81 -10.91
N PHE A 302 13.10 -1.49 -10.89
CA PHE A 302 11.76 -0.95 -10.71
C PHE A 302 10.84 -1.35 -11.86
N TYR A 303 11.32 -1.30 -13.11
CA TYR A 303 10.52 -1.73 -14.25
C TYR A 303 10.29 -3.25 -14.29
N MET A 304 11.27 -4.07 -13.91
CA MET A 304 11.13 -5.54 -13.88
C MET A 304 9.99 -5.97 -12.96
N PHE A 305 9.93 -5.48 -11.71
CA PHE A 305 8.87 -5.91 -10.80
C PHE A 305 7.49 -5.38 -11.25
N LEU A 306 7.42 -4.20 -11.89
CA LEU A 306 6.18 -3.65 -12.42
C LEU A 306 5.64 -4.50 -13.59
N ILE A 307 6.53 -5.02 -14.43
CA ILE A 307 6.16 -5.96 -15.51
C ILE A 307 5.60 -7.26 -14.91
N ILE A 308 6.24 -7.80 -13.86
CA ILE A 308 5.73 -8.98 -13.14
C ILE A 308 4.32 -8.69 -12.59
N LEU A 309 4.12 -7.54 -11.93
CA LEU A 309 2.80 -7.15 -11.41
C LEU A 309 1.76 -6.96 -12.51
N MET A 310 2.17 -6.46 -13.68
CA MET A 310 1.28 -6.32 -14.84
C MET A 310 0.82 -7.67 -15.36
N PHE A 311 1.72 -8.66 -15.43
CA PHE A 311 1.40 -10.03 -15.83
C PHE A 311 0.35 -10.65 -14.90
N PHE A 312 0.52 -10.48 -13.59
CA PHE A 312 -0.42 -10.99 -12.58
C PHE A 312 -1.62 -10.08 -12.33
N HIS A 313 -1.80 -8.95 -13.03
CA HIS A 313 -2.91 -8.04 -12.74
C HIS A 313 -4.28 -8.71 -12.93
N ASN A 314 -4.40 -9.57 -13.95
CA ASN A 314 -5.64 -10.28 -14.28
C ASN A 314 -5.60 -11.79 -13.99
N PHE A 315 -4.47 -12.31 -13.49
CA PHE A 315 -4.24 -13.73 -13.24
C PHE A 315 -3.83 -13.96 -11.78
N PRO A 316 -4.33 -15.00 -11.07
CA PRO A 316 -5.31 -16.02 -11.47
C PRO A 316 -6.78 -15.59 -11.33
N PHE A 317 -7.04 -14.43 -10.71
CA PHE A 317 -8.38 -13.88 -10.55
C PHE A 317 -8.49 -12.56 -11.30
N SER A 318 -9.57 -12.40 -12.07
CA SER A 318 -9.82 -11.16 -12.80
C SER A 318 -10.12 -10.01 -11.83
N ALA A 319 -9.25 -9.00 -11.82
CA ALA A 319 -9.42 -7.74 -11.08
C ALA A 319 -10.21 -6.68 -11.88
N ARG A 320 -10.84 -7.09 -12.99
CA ARG A 320 -11.63 -6.19 -13.85
C ARG A 320 -12.85 -5.62 -13.10
N PRO A 321 -13.07 -4.30 -13.09
CA PRO A 321 -14.18 -3.66 -12.37
C PRO A 321 -15.56 -4.23 -12.71
N GLU A 322 -15.78 -4.61 -13.97
CA GLU A 322 -17.05 -5.11 -14.49
C GLU A 322 -17.40 -6.46 -13.85
N HIS A 323 -16.41 -7.36 -13.82
CA HIS A 323 -16.54 -8.68 -13.20
C HIS A 323 -16.72 -8.57 -11.68
N LEU A 324 -15.95 -7.68 -11.03
CA LEU A 324 -16.07 -7.43 -9.59
C LEU A 324 -17.45 -6.85 -9.24
N PHE A 325 -17.97 -5.93 -10.05
CA PHE A 325 -19.31 -5.35 -9.85
C PHE A 325 -20.42 -6.40 -10.01
N GLY A 326 -20.31 -7.26 -11.02
CA GLY A 326 -21.20 -8.42 -11.19
C GLY A 326 -21.17 -9.37 -9.99
N LEU A 327 -19.98 -9.69 -9.48
CA LEU A 327 -19.82 -10.50 -8.26
C LEU A 327 -20.44 -9.82 -7.03
N MET A 328 -20.29 -8.50 -6.88
CA MET A 328 -20.91 -7.76 -5.77
C MET A 328 -22.44 -7.85 -5.82
N LYS A 329 -23.03 -7.84 -7.03
CA LYS A 329 -24.47 -8.06 -7.21
C LYS A 329 -24.90 -9.42 -6.68
N GLU A 330 -24.23 -10.50 -7.09
CA GLU A 330 -24.55 -11.85 -6.65
C GLU A 330 -24.43 -12.01 -5.13
N ARG A 331 -23.40 -11.41 -4.53
CA ARG A 331 -23.23 -11.36 -3.06
C ARG A 331 -24.35 -10.59 -2.38
N PHE A 332 -24.75 -9.44 -2.93
CA PHE A 332 -25.86 -8.64 -2.40
C PHE A 332 -27.15 -9.45 -2.34
N VAL A 333 -27.51 -10.13 -3.44
CA VAL A 333 -28.71 -10.99 -3.50
C VAL A 333 -28.61 -12.14 -2.48
N LYS A 334 -27.48 -12.84 -2.42
CA LYS A 334 -27.27 -13.94 -1.47
C LYS A 334 -27.40 -13.50 -0.01
N HIS A 335 -26.79 -12.37 0.36
CA HIS A 335 -26.83 -11.88 1.73
C HIS A 335 -28.19 -11.29 2.12
N THR A 336 -28.88 -10.62 1.20
CA THR A 336 -30.24 -10.13 1.46
C THR A 336 -31.24 -11.27 1.62
N GLN A 337 -31.17 -12.31 0.78
CA GLN A 337 -32.00 -13.51 0.91
C GLN A 337 -31.75 -14.24 2.24
N ALA A 338 -30.48 -14.46 2.61
CA ALA A 338 -30.13 -15.08 3.89
C ALA A 338 -30.63 -14.28 5.09
N LEU A 339 -30.57 -12.94 5.03
CA LEU A 339 -31.11 -12.07 6.09
C LEU A 339 -32.65 -12.17 6.17
N GLN A 340 -33.35 -12.23 5.05
CA GLN A 340 -34.81 -12.42 5.03
C GLN A 340 -35.21 -13.77 5.62
N GLU A 341 -34.48 -14.85 5.32
CA GLU A 341 -34.71 -16.17 5.91
C GLU A 341 -34.52 -16.18 7.42
N ILE A 342 -33.47 -15.50 7.92
CA ILE A 342 -33.22 -15.41 9.37
C ILE A 342 -34.26 -14.53 10.06
N GLN A 343 -34.74 -13.46 9.41
CA GLN A 343 -35.81 -12.60 9.94
C GLN A 343 -37.16 -13.30 10.05
N LYS A 344 -37.43 -14.32 9.21
CA LYS A 344 -38.67 -15.11 9.27
C LYS A 344 -38.72 -16.09 10.44
N LYS A 345 -37.60 -16.39 11.09
CA LYS A 345 -37.57 -17.30 12.25
C LYS A 345 -38.03 -16.58 13.53
N GLU A 346 -39.07 -17.08 14.19
CA GLU A 346 -39.59 -16.54 15.46
C GLU A 346 -38.62 -16.77 16.64
N ASN A 347 -38.00 -17.95 16.72
CA ASN A 347 -37.01 -18.27 17.76
C ASN A 347 -35.58 -18.20 17.22
N LYS A 348 -34.85 -17.13 17.57
CA LYS A 348 -33.46 -16.92 17.14
C LYS A 348 -32.47 -17.53 18.13
N ASN A 349 -31.78 -18.58 17.70
CA ASN A 349 -30.65 -19.14 18.44
C ASN A 349 -29.45 -18.17 18.45
N PHE A 350 -28.51 -18.38 19.38
CA PHE A 350 -27.25 -17.62 19.41
C PHE A 350 -26.49 -17.66 18.06
N LEU A 351 -26.48 -18.83 17.41
CA LEU A 351 -25.89 -19.00 16.08
C LEU A 351 -26.62 -18.19 14.99
N ASP A 352 -27.96 -18.09 15.07
CA ASP A 352 -28.73 -17.28 14.11
C ASP A 352 -28.44 -15.79 14.32
N ARG A 353 -28.27 -15.32 15.56
CA ARG A 353 -27.84 -13.94 15.85
C ARG A 353 -26.44 -13.65 15.30
N LEU A 354 -25.50 -14.59 15.42
CA LEU A 354 -24.16 -14.45 14.85
C LEU A 354 -24.19 -14.42 13.31
N ARG A 355 -25.00 -15.28 12.68
CA ARG A 355 -25.20 -15.31 11.23
C ARG A 355 -25.84 -14.02 10.72
N GLU A 356 -26.86 -13.52 11.41
CA GLU A 356 -27.52 -12.24 11.11
C GLU A 356 -26.49 -11.10 11.13
N GLN A 357 -25.68 -11.00 12.19
CA GLN A 357 -24.62 -10.00 12.29
C GLN A 357 -23.57 -10.14 11.18
N HIS A 358 -23.16 -11.38 10.86
CA HIS A 358 -22.19 -11.64 9.80
C HIS A 358 -22.72 -11.19 8.43
N HIS A 359 -23.93 -11.59 8.06
CA HIS A 359 -24.54 -11.21 6.78
C HIS A 359 -24.83 -9.71 6.70
N ALA A 360 -25.27 -9.06 7.78
CA ALA A 360 -25.44 -7.61 7.81
C ALA A 360 -24.12 -6.85 7.59
N THR A 361 -23.03 -7.33 8.22
CA THR A 361 -21.69 -6.73 8.06
C THR A 361 -21.18 -6.89 6.63
N GLN A 362 -21.29 -8.10 6.05
CA GLN A 362 -20.87 -8.40 4.68
C GLN A 362 -21.71 -7.65 3.64
N LEU A 363 -23.03 -7.52 3.87
CA LEU A 363 -23.91 -6.74 3.01
C LEU A 363 -23.48 -5.27 2.97
N LYS A 364 -23.23 -4.67 4.14
CA LYS A 364 -22.76 -3.28 4.24
C LYS A 364 -21.48 -3.06 3.44
N GLN A 365 -20.51 -3.96 3.57
CA GLN A 365 -19.24 -3.88 2.86
C GLN A 365 -19.41 -4.06 1.35
N THR A 366 -20.23 -5.02 0.93
CA THR A 366 -20.50 -5.28 -0.49
C THR A 366 -21.03 -4.03 -1.18
N VAL A 367 -21.99 -3.33 -0.57
CA VAL A 367 -22.56 -2.10 -1.13
C VAL A 367 -21.58 -0.93 -1.09
N GLN A 368 -20.76 -0.80 -0.05
CA GLN A 368 -19.69 0.20 -0.01
C GLN A 368 -18.66 -0.03 -1.13
N LYS A 369 -18.26 -1.28 -1.38
CA LYS A 369 -17.38 -1.65 -2.50
C LYS A 369 -18.05 -1.37 -3.84
N MET A 370 -19.35 -1.62 -3.97
CA MET A 370 -20.13 -1.34 -5.18
C MET A 370 -20.10 0.15 -5.57
N GLN A 371 -20.16 1.07 -4.59
CA GLN A 371 -20.00 2.53 -4.80
C GLN A 371 -18.63 2.92 -5.37
N ILE A 372 -17.59 2.15 -5.05
CA ILE A 372 -16.22 2.39 -5.53
C ILE A 372 -16.07 1.82 -6.94
N TRP A 373 -16.54 0.59 -7.17
CA TRP A 373 -16.34 -0.11 -8.44
C TRP A 373 -17.17 0.45 -9.59
N HIS A 374 -18.39 0.97 -9.34
CA HIS A 374 -19.20 1.56 -10.41
C HIS A 374 -18.46 2.70 -11.13
N LYS A 375 -17.63 3.47 -10.41
CA LYS A 375 -16.91 4.65 -10.95
C LYS A 375 -15.76 4.25 -11.87
N LYS A 376 -15.33 2.98 -11.80
CA LYS A 376 -14.18 2.46 -12.52
C LYS A 376 -14.57 1.67 -13.78
N ILE A 377 -15.86 1.40 -13.99
CA ILE A 377 -16.36 0.71 -15.19
C ILE A 377 -16.32 1.71 -16.35
N ASP A 378 -15.64 1.33 -17.43
CA ASP A 378 -15.59 2.16 -18.62
C ASP A 378 -16.85 1.95 -19.47
N THR A 379 -17.80 2.87 -19.35
CA THR A 379 -19.08 2.83 -20.06
C THR A 379 -18.94 3.09 -21.56
N SER A 380 -17.78 3.52 -22.06
CA SER A 380 -17.57 3.73 -23.50
C SER A 380 -17.60 2.42 -24.29
N TYR A 381 -17.18 1.31 -23.66
CA TYR A 381 -17.21 -0.02 -24.25
C TYR A 381 -18.59 -0.71 -24.14
N PHE A 382 -19.46 -0.25 -23.24
CA PHE A 382 -20.75 -0.90 -22.94
C PHE A 382 -21.93 0.00 -23.33
N HIS A 383 -22.19 0.15 -24.63
CA HIS A 383 -23.20 1.07 -25.18
C HIS A 383 -24.64 0.92 -24.63
N LYS A 384 -24.99 -0.22 -24.01
CA LYS A 384 -26.33 -0.43 -23.41
C LYS A 384 -26.43 -0.04 -21.94
N ASN A 385 -25.32 0.22 -21.25
CA ASN A 385 -25.31 0.55 -19.82
C ASN A 385 -24.78 1.97 -19.62
N SER A 386 -25.60 2.84 -19.02
CA SER A 386 -25.18 4.20 -18.67
C SER A 386 -24.49 4.25 -17.32
N SER A 387 -23.57 5.20 -17.13
CA SER A 387 -22.92 5.44 -15.83
C SER A 387 -23.96 5.77 -14.73
N GLU A 388 -25.04 6.45 -15.13
CA GLU A 388 -26.16 6.81 -14.26
C GLU A 388 -26.94 5.59 -13.76
N SER A 389 -27.18 4.57 -14.58
CA SER A 389 -27.90 3.37 -14.13
C SER A 389 -27.10 2.55 -13.13
N LEU A 390 -25.78 2.44 -13.33
CA LEU A 390 -24.86 1.78 -12.39
C LEU A 390 -24.78 2.53 -11.05
N LEU A 391 -24.75 3.86 -11.10
CA LEU A 391 -24.75 4.73 -9.92
C LEU A 391 -26.09 4.63 -9.16
N ALA A 392 -27.22 4.66 -9.87
CA ALA A 392 -28.55 4.55 -9.28
C ALA A 392 -28.72 3.23 -8.51
N PHE A 393 -28.28 2.11 -9.08
CA PHE A 393 -28.28 0.82 -8.40
C PHE A 393 -27.45 0.84 -7.12
N ALA A 394 -26.20 1.31 -7.20
CA ALA A 394 -25.33 1.38 -6.03
C ALA A 394 -25.91 2.30 -4.93
N GLN A 395 -26.51 3.44 -5.29
CA GLN A 395 -27.10 4.40 -4.36
C GLN A 395 -28.34 3.84 -3.68
N ASN A 396 -29.24 3.22 -4.45
CA ASN A 396 -30.45 2.60 -3.90
C ASN A 396 -30.11 1.45 -2.93
N CYS A 397 -29.09 0.63 -3.26
CA CYS A 397 -28.56 -0.37 -2.32
C CYS A 397 -28.01 0.25 -1.03
N MET A 398 -27.37 1.42 -1.12
CA MET A 398 -26.83 2.12 0.05
C MET A 398 -27.94 2.75 0.90
N ALA A 399 -28.96 3.33 0.27
CA ALA A 399 -30.15 3.84 0.93
C ALA A 399 -30.93 2.72 1.66
N TYR A 400 -30.99 1.52 1.10
CA TYR A 400 -31.56 0.35 1.78
C TYR A 400 -30.80 -0.01 3.08
N ILE A 401 -29.46 0.00 3.07
CA ILE A 401 -28.67 -0.25 4.28
C ILE A 401 -28.89 0.84 5.34
N LYS A 402 -29.11 2.08 4.91
CA LYS A 402 -29.46 3.19 5.80
C LYS A 402 -30.93 3.17 6.26
N GLN A 403 -31.71 2.19 5.81
CA GLN A 403 -33.15 2.06 6.07
C GLN A 403 -33.99 3.23 5.50
N GLU A 404 -33.45 3.94 4.51
CA GLU A 404 -34.12 5.07 3.84
C GLU A 404 -35.07 4.60 2.72
N THR A 405 -34.84 3.40 2.17
CA THR A 405 -35.61 2.82 1.07
C THR A 405 -35.90 1.34 1.25
N THR A 406 -36.84 0.81 0.49
CA THR A 406 -37.18 -0.63 0.49
C THR A 406 -36.21 -1.45 -0.37
N LEU A 407 -36.09 -2.74 -0.05
CA LEU A 407 -35.29 -3.69 -0.84
C LEU A 407 -35.77 -3.78 -2.31
N GLN A 408 -37.06 -3.54 -2.57
CA GLN A 408 -37.64 -3.58 -3.90
C GLN A 408 -37.05 -2.52 -4.84
N ASN A 409 -36.73 -1.33 -4.32
CA ASN A 409 -36.11 -0.27 -5.11
C ASN A 409 -34.71 -0.67 -5.62
N CYS A 410 -33.98 -1.47 -4.84
CA CYS A 410 -32.70 -2.03 -5.25
C CYS A 410 -32.88 -3.03 -6.40
N TYR A 411 -33.85 -3.95 -6.28
CA TYR A 411 -34.14 -4.94 -7.33
C TYR A 411 -34.64 -4.29 -8.62
N ASN A 412 -35.48 -3.26 -8.52
CA ASN A 412 -35.95 -2.50 -9.68
C ASN A 412 -34.77 -1.85 -10.43
N SER A 413 -33.85 -1.23 -9.69
CA SER A 413 -32.62 -0.63 -10.26
C SER A 413 -31.63 -1.67 -10.75
N MET A 414 -31.67 -2.89 -10.21
CA MET A 414 -30.85 -4.00 -10.68
C MET A 414 -31.31 -4.50 -12.06
N ASN A 415 -32.61 -4.47 -12.31
CA ASN A 415 -33.22 -4.98 -13.55
C ASN A 415 -33.07 -4.01 -14.74
N THR A 416 -32.76 -2.73 -14.48
CA THR A 416 -32.49 -1.76 -15.56
C THR A 416 -31.09 -1.92 -16.17
N ILE A 417 -30.21 -2.70 -15.54
CA ILE A 417 -28.83 -2.94 -15.98
C ILE A 417 -28.79 -4.22 -16.83
N ASP A 418 -28.22 -4.14 -18.04
CA ASP A 418 -27.95 -5.32 -18.87
C ASP A 418 -26.68 -6.03 -18.37
N TRP A 419 -26.88 -7.02 -17.50
CA TRP A 419 -25.80 -7.82 -16.91
C TRP A 419 -25.11 -8.77 -17.91
N ASN A 420 -25.77 -9.15 -19.00
CA ASN A 420 -25.14 -9.99 -20.02
C ASN A 420 -24.11 -9.20 -20.81
N ASN A 421 -24.36 -7.91 -21.03
CA ASN A 421 -23.39 -7.03 -21.65
C ASN A 421 -22.18 -6.74 -20.73
N LEU A 422 -22.35 -6.78 -19.40
CA LEU A 422 -21.25 -6.64 -18.44
C LEU A 422 -20.47 -7.94 -18.20
N LYS A 423 -21.06 -9.10 -18.56
CA LYS A 423 -20.37 -10.39 -18.49
C LYS A 423 -19.43 -10.53 -19.68
N MET A 424 -18.18 -10.12 -19.51
CA MET A 424 -17.11 -10.62 -20.37
C MET A 424 -16.97 -12.13 -20.16
N ALA A 425 -16.95 -12.90 -21.25
CA ALA A 425 -16.75 -14.35 -21.21
C ALA A 425 -15.54 -14.69 -20.32
N LYS A 426 -15.72 -15.64 -19.40
CA LYS A 426 -14.67 -16.14 -18.51
C LYS A 426 -13.46 -16.59 -19.34
N PHE A 427 -12.38 -15.80 -19.32
CA PHE A 427 -11.04 -16.26 -19.66
C PHE A 427 -10.05 -15.56 -18.73
#